data_AF-A0A7C7V4W4-F1
#
_entry.id   AF-A0A7C7V4W4-F1
#
_cell.length_a   1.000
_cell.length_b   1.000
_cell.length_c   1.000
_cell.angle_alpha   90.00
_cell.angle_beta   90.00
_cell.angle_gamma   90.00
#
_symmetry.space_group_name_H-M   'P 1'
#
loop_
_entity.id
_entity.type
_entity.pdbx_description
1 polymer ?
#
loop_
_entity_poly.entity_id
_entity_poly.type
_entity_poly.pdbx_seq_one_letter_code
_entity_poly.pdbx_strand_id
1 'polypeptide(L)'
;MLTPKVISPALQCVRRRRKLQRQLGILRARTSNLLNACGQLLKGDTPEETVLYQLFSAYGGEHYEDIRADVHEWLRCSQEALNDAFDLRQKLLDPAVQEKRPLEQQEINDLQKELEVAAKSVAGKVGQCKSKAKALPAAAKTAKMNQLVRQVTDGFSRAKQVRAASTGLEDRALAKALRAAIAAYEKVSQQADQALQQIAADRNQYESYRTAAREAVRMAQTAIQRAERAVRDRDARAAGQHALQRAKTALPMFPTRAVSKQALSRLRKQAEEAQRYAEQAERQARQKIRATQAERDRQRRRAQRQRPTVSPKRPGVKVSSKRPSSGGESRQPSSRGESRRPSSRGESRRRSSRGSSRRR
;
A
#
# COMPACT_ATOMS: atom_id res chain seq x y z
N MET A 1 -6.83 -22.25 -26.93
CA MET A 1 -7.66 -21.47 -27.89
C MET A 1 -7.82 -20.06 -27.36
N LEU A 2 -7.06 -19.11 -27.93
CA LEU A 2 -7.06 -17.70 -27.53
C LEU A 2 -8.11 -16.97 -28.35
N THR A 3 -9.24 -16.62 -27.74
CA THR A 3 -10.31 -15.86 -28.38
C THR A 3 -9.77 -14.55 -28.97
N PRO A 4 -10.17 -14.17 -30.19
CA PRO A 4 -9.75 -12.92 -30.80
C PRO A 4 -10.18 -11.73 -29.95
N LYS A 5 -9.18 -11.19 -29.24
CA LYS A 5 -8.99 -9.82 -28.79
C LYS A 5 -10.24 -8.94 -28.89
N VAL A 6 -10.83 -8.66 -27.73
CA VAL A 6 -11.58 -7.41 -27.50
C VAL A 6 -10.66 -6.27 -27.91
N ILE A 7 -10.84 -5.78 -29.14
CA ILE A 7 -10.16 -4.56 -29.60
C ILE A 7 -10.65 -3.48 -28.65
N SER A 8 -9.73 -2.97 -27.82
CA SER A 8 -10.01 -1.92 -26.85
C SER A 8 -10.84 -0.81 -27.51
N PRO A 9 -11.95 -0.35 -26.91
CA PRO A 9 -12.77 0.75 -27.43
C PRO A 9 -11.93 1.99 -27.83
N ALA A 10 -10.80 2.21 -27.16
CA ALA A 10 -9.84 3.26 -27.51
C ALA A 10 -9.28 3.10 -28.94
N LEU A 11 -8.91 1.88 -29.34
CA LEU A 11 -8.40 1.61 -30.70
C LEU A 11 -9.48 1.80 -31.77
N GLN A 12 -10.73 1.48 -31.48
CA GLN A 12 -11.84 1.75 -32.40
C GLN A 12 -12.06 3.26 -32.57
N CYS A 13 -11.97 4.04 -31.49
CA CYS A 13 -12.12 5.48 -31.54
C CYS A 13 -10.99 6.14 -32.36
N VAL A 14 -9.74 5.71 -32.17
CA VAL A 14 -8.59 6.19 -32.98
C VAL A 14 -8.76 5.84 -34.47
N ARG A 15 -9.22 4.63 -34.79
CA ARG A 15 -9.49 4.23 -36.18
C ARG A 15 -10.62 5.05 -36.81
N ARG A 16 -11.72 5.24 -36.09
CA ARG A 16 -12.85 6.06 -36.55
C ARG A 16 -12.42 7.51 -36.78
N ARG A 17 -11.62 8.09 -35.88
CA ARG A 17 -11.09 9.45 -36.02
C ARG A 17 -10.15 9.59 -37.22
N ARG A 18 -9.23 8.64 -37.45
CA ARG A 18 -8.39 8.63 -38.67
C ARG A 18 -9.22 8.53 -39.95
N LYS A 19 -10.28 7.71 -39.94
CA LYS A 19 -11.21 7.61 -41.07
C LYS A 19 -11.91 8.94 -41.33
N LEU A 20 -12.42 9.57 -40.28
CA LEU A 20 -13.06 10.90 -40.37
C LEU A 20 -12.08 11.97 -40.86
N GLN A 21 -10.85 12.01 -40.36
CA GLN A 21 -9.82 12.95 -40.83
C GLN A 21 -9.50 12.76 -42.32
N ARG A 22 -9.40 11.52 -42.80
CA ARG A 22 -9.23 11.24 -44.23
C ARG A 22 -10.44 11.72 -45.04
N GLN A 23 -11.65 11.44 -44.58
CA GLN A 23 -12.87 11.92 -45.22
C GLN A 23 -12.94 13.44 -45.25
N LEU A 24 -12.56 14.11 -44.16
CA LEU A 24 -12.48 15.56 -44.07
C LEU A 24 -11.44 16.13 -45.04
N GLY A 25 -10.29 15.46 -45.20
CA GLY A 25 -9.29 15.82 -46.21
C GLY A 25 -9.83 15.71 -47.63
N ILE A 26 -10.54 14.61 -47.95
CA ILE A 26 -11.17 14.42 -49.27
C ILE A 26 -12.24 15.48 -49.52
N LEU A 27 -13.10 15.74 -48.52
CA LEU A 27 -14.14 16.76 -48.62
C LEU A 27 -13.52 18.14 -48.84
N ARG A 28 -12.49 18.52 -48.09
CA ARG A 28 -11.77 19.79 -48.29
C ARG A 28 -11.20 19.93 -49.70
N ALA A 29 -10.59 18.87 -50.23
CA ALA A 29 -10.08 18.88 -51.60
C ALA A 29 -11.20 19.08 -52.62
N ARG A 30 -12.31 18.35 -52.48
CA ARG A 30 -13.48 18.47 -53.37
C ARG A 30 -14.12 19.86 -53.29
N THR A 31 -14.36 20.37 -52.08
CA THR A 31 -14.90 21.73 -51.88
C THR A 31 -13.95 22.78 -52.44
N SER A 32 -12.64 22.62 -52.29
CA SER A 32 -11.67 23.53 -52.90
C SER A 32 -11.75 23.51 -54.43
N ASN A 33 -11.90 22.33 -55.04
CA ASN A 33 -12.03 22.22 -56.50
C ASN A 33 -13.33 22.88 -56.99
N LEU A 34 -14.43 22.68 -56.28
CA LEU A 34 -15.72 23.32 -56.60
C LEU A 34 -15.63 24.84 -56.47
N LEU A 35 -15.09 25.36 -55.35
CA LEU A 35 -14.91 26.80 -55.15
C LEU A 35 -14.03 27.41 -56.24
N ASN A 36 -12.93 26.75 -56.61
CA ASN A 36 -12.06 27.21 -57.69
C ASN A 36 -12.78 27.22 -59.05
N ALA A 37 -13.59 26.21 -59.35
CA ALA A 37 -14.37 26.15 -60.59
C ALA A 37 -15.45 27.25 -60.63
N CYS A 38 -16.19 27.45 -59.53
CA CYS A 38 -17.16 28.52 -59.39
C CYS A 38 -16.49 29.90 -59.51
N GLY A 39 -15.31 30.08 -58.92
CA GLY A 39 -14.54 31.33 -59.04
C GLY A 39 -14.03 31.63 -60.45
N GLN A 40 -13.83 30.62 -61.29
CA GLN A 40 -13.53 30.83 -62.70
C GLN A 40 -14.78 31.24 -63.49
N LEU A 41 -15.94 30.64 -63.20
CA LEU A 41 -17.21 30.95 -63.87
C LEU A 41 -17.77 32.33 -63.49
N LEU A 42 -17.59 32.72 -62.23
CA LEU A 42 -18.08 33.98 -61.64
C LEU A 42 -17.00 35.05 -61.54
N LYS A 43 -15.92 34.93 -62.32
CA LYS A 43 -14.81 35.88 -62.31
C LYS A 43 -15.27 37.24 -62.87
N GLY A 44 -14.97 38.32 -62.15
CA GLY A 44 -15.34 39.69 -62.50
C GLY A 44 -15.67 40.49 -61.24
N ASP A 45 -15.44 41.79 -61.25
CA ASP A 45 -15.79 42.69 -60.14
C ASP A 45 -17.28 43.06 -60.18
N THR A 46 -17.90 42.93 -61.36
CA THR A 46 -19.32 43.17 -61.62
C THR A 46 -19.98 41.93 -62.23
N PRO A 47 -21.31 41.74 -62.07
CA PRO A 47 -22.03 40.63 -62.69
C PRO A 47 -21.86 40.57 -64.20
N GLU A 48 -21.75 41.72 -64.88
CA GLU A 48 -21.58 41.85 -66.33
C GLU A 48 -20.29 41.22 -66.85
N GLU A 49 -19.24 41.21 -66.03
CA GLU A 49 -17.94 40.64 -66.37
C GLU A 49 -17.92 39.12 -66.29
N THR A 50 -18.92 38.50 -65.65
CA THR A 50 -18.96 37.05 -65.50
C THR A 50 -19.24 36.35 -66.83
N VAL A 51 -18.64 35.16 -67.01
CA VAL A 51 -18.87 34.33 -68.21
C VAL A 51 -20.35 33.99 -68.39
N LEU A 52 -21.07 33.83 -67.27
CA LEU A 52 -22.51 33.52 -67.28
C LEU A 52 -23.34 34.71 -67.79
N TYR A 53 -23.03 35.94 -67.38
CA TYR A 53 -23.73 37.13 -67.89
C TYR A 53 -23.38 37.39 -69.36
N GLN A 54 -22.12 37.22 -69.76
CA GLN A 54 -21.71 37.36 -71.16
C GLN A 54 -22.45 36.38 -72.07
N LEU A 55 -22.63 35.13 -71.63
CA LEU A 55 -23.47 34.16 -72.35
C LEU A 55 -24.93 34.64 -72.42
N PHE A 56 -25.52 35.05 -71.29
CA PHE A 56 -26.88 35.58 -71.26
C PHE A 56 -27.08 36.75 -72.23
N SER A 57 -26.16 37.71 -72.24
CA SER A 57 -26.16 38.87 -73.15
C SER A 57 -26.02 38.43 -74.61
N ALA A 58 -25.09 37.52 -74.93
CA ALA A 58 -24.87 37.02 -76.29
C ALA A 58 -26.10 36.32 -76.91
N TYR A 59 -26.97 35.74 -76.09
CA TYR A 59 -28.24 35.13 -76.54
C TYR A 59 -29.42 36.13 -76.56
N GLY A 60 -29.16 37.44 -76.45
CA GLY A 60 -30.19 38.48 -76.48
C GLY A 60 -30.99 38.61 -75.18
N GLY A 61 -30.45 38.11 -74.05
CA GLY A 61 -31.10 38.20 -72.75
C GLY A 61 -31.36 39.64 -72.29
N GLU A 62 -30.58 40.60 -72.78
CA GLU A 62 -30.73 42.03 -72.45
C GLU A 62 -32.06 42.65 -72.91
N HIS A 63 -32.76 42.02 -73.87
CA HIS A 63 -34.07 42.48 -74.33
C HIS A 63 -35.21 42.21 -73.32
N TYR A 64 -34.94 41.44 -72.26
CA TYR A 64 -35.91 41.10 -71.23
C TYR A 64 -35.53 41.77 -69.91
N GLU A 65 -36.04 42.98 -69.64
CA GLU A 65 -35.65 43.77 -68.46
C GLU A 65 -35.87 43.05 -67.13
N ASP A 66 -37.02 42.38 -66.98
CA ASP A 66 -37.36 41.63 -65.75
C ASP A 66 -36.35 40.50 -65.49
N ILE A 67 -36.03 39.72 -66.53
CA ILE A 67 -35.09 38.59 -66.43
C ILE A 67 -33.66 39.10 -66.21
N ARG A 68 -33.30 40.22 -66.84
CA ARG A 68 -31.98 40.84 -66.66
C ARG A 68 -31.73 41.24 -65.21
N ALA A 69 -32.72 41.87 -64.56
CA ALA A 69 -32.61 42.27 -63.16
C ALA A 69 -32.43 41.05 -62.24
N ASP A 70 -33.21 40.00 -62.46
CA ASP A 70 -33.12 38.75 -61.68
C ASP A 70 -31.77 38.05 -61.86
N VAL A 71 -31.28 37.93 -63.10
CA VAL A 71 -29.97 37.31 -63.41
C VAL A 71 -28.84 38.11 -62.78
N HIS A 72 -28.91 39.44 -62.85
CA HIS A 72 -27.90 40.32 -62.27
C HIS A 72 -27.84 40.18 -60.75
N GLU A 73 -29.00 40.23 -60.07
CA GLU A 73 -29.07 40.07 -58.61
C GLU A 73 -28.62 38.66 -58.16
N TRP A 74 -29.00 37.62 -58.90
CA TRP A 74 -28.56 36.26 -58.63
C TRP A 74 -27.03 36.11 -58.74
N LEU A 75 -26.42 36.70 -59.78
CA LEU A 75 -24.97 36.68 -59.95
C LEU A 75 -24.24 37.45 -58.85
N ARG A 76 -24.74 38.64 -58.48
CA ARG A 76 -24.22 39.44 -57.37
C ARG A 76 -24.21 38.64 -56.06
N CYS A 77 -25.36 38.08 -55.68
CA CYS A 77 -25.48 37.24 -54.48
C CYS A 77 -24.55 36.01 -54.53
N SER A 78 -24.39 35.41 -55.72
CA SER A 78 -23.52 34.25 -55.91
C SER A 78 -22.03 34.62 -55.76
N GLN A 79 -21.62 35.78 -56.25
CA GLN A 79 -20.26 36.30 -56.08
C GLN A 79 -19.97 36.63 -54.60
N GLU A 80 -20.90 37.30 -53.90
CA GLU A 80 -20.79 37.58 -52.47
C GLU A 80 -20.65 36.29 -51.64
N ALA A 81 -21.54 35.31 -51.86
CA ALA A 81 -21.48 34.02 -51.17
C ALA A 81 -20.17 33.25 -51.46
N LEU A 82 -19.64 33.38 -52.68
CA LEU A 82 -18.38 32.76 -53.05
C LEU A 82 -17.18 33.43 -52.33
N ASN A 83 -17.18 34.76 -52.23
CA ASN A 83 -16.18 35.52 -51.49
C ASN A 83 -16.18 35.13 -50.01
N ASP A 84 -17.37 35.07 -49.38
CA ASP A 84 -17.52 34.59 -48.00
C ASP A 84 -16.95 33.18 -47.81
N ALA A 85 -17.17 32.29 -48.78
CA ALA A 85 -16.66 30.93 -48.75
C ALA A 85 -15.12 30.88 -48.88
N PHE A 86 -14.52 31.73 -49.71
CA PHE A 86 -13.06 31.88 -49.80
C PHE A 86 -12.46 32.46 -48.53
N ASP A 87 -13.08 33.48 -47.94
CA ASP A 87 -12.68 34.07 -46.67
C ASP A 87 -12.71 33.04 -45.54
N LEU A 88 -13.79 32.27 -45.43
CA LEU A 88 -13.90 31.18 -44.46
C LEU A 88 -12.82 30.12 -44.69
N ARG A 89 -12.56 29.75 -45.94
CA ARG A 89 -11.49 28.82 -46.30
C ARG A 89 -10.12 29.37 -45.88
N GLN A 90 -9.85 30.65 -46.11
CA GLN A 90 -8.59 31.29 -45.77
C GLN A 90 -8.39 31.33 -44.25
N LYS A 91 -9.45 31.67 -43.49
CA LYS A 91 -9.48 31.58 -42.02
C LYS A 91 -9.22 30.15 -41.51
N LEU A 92 -9.69 29.12 -42.23
CA LEU A 92 -9.45 27.71 -41.91
C LEU A 92 -8.05 27.20 -42.34
N LEU A 93 -7.41 27.89 -43.28
CA LEU A 93 -6.05 27.62 -43.74
C LEU A 93 -5.00 28.42 -42.96
N ASP A 94 -5.42 29.40 -42.16
CA ASP A 94 -4.54 30.17 -41.29
C ASP A 94 -3.59 29.23 -40.51
N PRO A 95 -2.26 29.35 -40.72
CA PRO A 95 -1.26 28.56 -40.03
C PRO A 95 -1.45 28.58 -38.50
N ALA A 96 -1.88 29.70 -37.92
CA ALA A 96 -2.10 29.81 -36.48
C ALA A 96 -3.25 28.92 -35.98
N VAL A 97 -4.25 28.67 -36.84
CA VAL A 97 -5.38 27.76 -36.56
C VAL A 97 -4.98 26.31 -36.85
N GLN A 98 -4.17 26.08 -37.88
CA GLN A 98 -3.65 24.77 -38.25
C GLN A 98 -2.62 24.24 -37.25
N GLU A 99 -1.77 25.09 -36.67
CA GLU A 99 -0.74 24.73 -35.67
C GLU A 99 -1.33 24.39 -34.29
N LYS A 100 -2.46 24.99 -33.91
CA LYS A 100 -3.11 24.69 -32.62
C LYS A 100 -3.80 23.33 -32.58
N ARG A 101 -4.31 22.85 -33.73
CA ARG A 101 -4.99 21.54 -33.83
C ARG A 101 -4.11 20.32 -33.51
N PRO A 102 -2.87 20.18 -34.02
CA PRO A 102 -2.01 19.05 -33.68
C PRO A 102 -1.58 19.07 -32.21
N LEU A 103 -1.45 20.25 -31.58
CA LEU A 103 -1.12 20.38 -30.17
C LEU A 103 -2.25 19.86 -29.26
N GLU A 104 -3.50 20.27 -29.49
CA GLU A 104 -4.65 19.74 -28.74
C GLU A 104 -4.82 18.22 -28.97
N GLN A 105 -4.54 17.75 -30.18
CA GLN A 105 -4.59 16.33 -30.52
C GLN A 105 -3.51 15.53 -29.78
N GLN A 106 -2.29 16.07 -29.71
CA GLN A 106 -1.17 15.45 -29.01
C GLN A 106 -1.44 15.40 -27.51
N GLU A 107 -1.95 16.48 -26.93
CA GLU A 107 -2.37 16.52 -25.54
C GLU A 107 -3.44 15.46 -25.22
N ILE A 108 -4.49 15.34 -26.05
CA ILE A 108 -5.53 14.31 -25.86
C ILE A 108 -4.92 12.91 -25.92
N ASN A 109 -4.01 12.65 -26.87
CA ASN A 109 -3.36 11.34 -26.99
C ASN A 109 -2.50 11.02 -25.77
N ASP A 110 -1.79 12.00 -25.22
CA ASP A 110 -0.94 11.82 -24.05
C ASP A 110 -1.78 11.61 -22.78
N LEU A 111 -2.86 12.38 -22.60
CA LEU A 111 -3.85 12.16 -21.53
C LEU A 111 -4.52 10.78 -21.63
N GLN A 112 -4.78 10.26 -22.84
CA GLN A 112 -5.31 8.91 -23.01
C GLN A 112 -4.31 7.83 -22.57
N LYS A 113 -3.03 7.96 -22.96
CA LYS A 113 -1.98 7.04 -22.52
C LYS A 113 -1.82 7.08 -21.00
N GLU A 114 -1.79 8.27 -20.41
CA GLU A 114 -1.67 8.48 -18.97
C GLU A 114 -2.85 7.84 -18.23
N LEU A 115 -4.08 8.06 -18.72
CA LEU A 115 -5.28 7.43 -18.18
C LEU A 115 -5.22 5.90 -18.24
N GLU A 116 -4.68 5.31 -19.31
CA GLU A 116 -4.51 3.86 -19.40
C GLU A 116 -3.49 3.32 -18.39
N VAL A 117 -2.36 4.01 -18.21
CA VAL A 117 -1.33 3.67 -17.22
C VAL A 117 -1.91 3.77 -15.81
N ALA A 118 -2.59 4.88 -15.49
CA ALA A 118 -3.24 5.09 -14.20
C ALA A 118 -4.29 4.02 -13.92
N ALA A 119 -5.17 3.72 -14.89
CA ALA A 119 -6.21 2.70 -14.73
C ALA A 119 -5.63 1.30 -14.49
N LYS A 120 -4.59 0.89 -15.22
CA LYS A 120 -3.92 -0.42 -15.02
C LYS A 120 -3.23 -0.50 -13.66
N SER A 121 -2.51 0.54 -13.28
CA SER A 121 -1.82 0.63 -11.98
C SER A 121 -2.81 0.51 -10.81
N VAL A 122 -3.88 1.32 -10.85
CA VAL A 122 -4.93 1.30 -9.82
C VAL A 122 -5.66 -0.04 -9.80
N ALA A 123 -5.98 -0.64 -10.95
CA ALA A 123 -6.59 -1.97 -11.01
C ALA A 123 -5.73 -3.02 -10.30
N GLY A 124 -4.40 -2.99 -10.53
CA GLY A 124 -3.44 -3.83 -9.83
C GLY A 124 -3.46 -3.63 -8.31
N LYS A 125 -3.39 -2.37 -7.85
CA LYS A 125 -3.45 -2.03 -6.42
C LYS A 125 -4.76 -2.48 -5.75
N VAL A 126 -5.91 -2.25 -6.39
CA VAL A 126 -7.23 -2.69 -5.89
C VAL A 126 -7.27 -4.23 -5.81
N GLY A 127 -6.75 -4.92 -6.82
CA GLY A 127 -6.60 -6.38 -6.80
C GLY A 127 -5.77 -6.88 -5.63
N GLN A 128 -4.62 -6.24 -5.37
CA GLN A 128 -3.77 -6.53 -4.22
C GLN A 128 -4.46 -6.24 -2.88
N CYS A 129 -5.21 -5.15 -2.76
CA CYS A 129 -5.98 -4.83 -1.56
C CYS A 129 -6.97 -5.96 -1.25
N LYS A 130 -7.75 -6.38 -2.25
CA LYS A 130 -8.75 -7.44 -2.10
C LYS A 130 -8.11 -8.78 -1.74
N SER A 131 -7.03 -9.18 -2.41
CA SER A 131 -6.37 -10.47 -2.15
C SER A 131 -5.73 -10.49 -0.75
N LYS A 132 -5.00 -9.44 -0.36
CA LYS A 132 -4.40 -9.35 0.98
C LYS A 132 -5.46 -9.26 2.09
N ALA A 133 -6.54 -8.51 1.87
CA ALA A 133 -7.66 -8.46 2.82
C ALA A 133 -8.40 -9.81 2.93
N LYS A 134 -8.48 -10.59 1.84
CA LYS A 134 -9.06 -11.94 1.87
C LYS A 134 -8.15 -12.93 2.63
N ALA A 135 -6.84 -12.83 2.46
CA ALA A 135 -5.86 -13.69 3.11
C ALA A 135 -5.74 -13.46 4.63
N LEU A 136 -6.15 -12.27 5.12
CA LEU A 136 -6.22 -12.00 6.55
C LEU A 136 -7.28 -12.88 7.23
N PRO A 137 -6.97 -13.52 8.38
CA PRO A 137 -7.97 -14.24 9.16
C PRO A 137 -9.06 -13.27 9.64
N ALA A 138 -10.30 -13.73 9.74
CA ALA A 138 -11.45 -12.89 10.13
C ALA A 138 -11.19 -12.13 11.45
N ALA A 139 -10.52 -12.78 12.41
CA ALA A 139 -10.09 -12.22 13.68
C ALA A 139 -9.11 -11.03 13.58
N ALA A 140 -8.38 -10.90 12.49
CA ALA A 140 -7.43 -9.82 12.24
C ALA A 140 -8.06 -8.63 11.51
N LYS A 141 -9.22 -8.83 10.86
CA LYS A 141 -9.89 -7.80 10.07
C LYS A 141 -10.53 -6.76 10.98
N THR A 142 -10.13 -5.49 10.84
CA THR A 142 -10.76 -4.39 11.57
C THR A 142 -11.90 -3.76 10.74
N ALA A 143 -12.85 -3.11 11.42
CA ALA A 143 -13.90 -2.35 10.75
C ALA A 143 -13.32 -1.26 9.83
N LYS A 144 -12.27 -0.56 10.30
CA LYS A 144 -11.54 0.45 9.53
C LYS A 144 -10.93 -0.12 8.24
N MET A 145 -10.27 -1.27 8.31
CA MET A 145 -9.72 -1.95 7.13
C MET A 145 -10.82 -2.32 6.14
N ASN A 146 -11.93 -2.91 6.61
CA ASN A 146 -13.06 -3.26 5.74
C ASN A 146 -13.67 -2.02 5.07
N GLN A 147 -13.79 -0.91 5.80
CA GLN A 147 -14.27 0.37 5.27
C GLN A 147 -13.34 0.89 4.16
N LEU A 148 -12.03 0.88 4.37
CA LEU A 148 -11.06 1.32 3.37
C LEU A 148 -11.10 0.46 2.11
N VAL A 149 -11.17 -0.87 2.25
CA VAL A 149 -11.26 -1.78 1.08
C VAL A 149 -12.56 -1.55 0.29
N ARG A 150 -13.68 -1.26 0.96
CA ARG A 150 -14.94 -0.87 0.31
C ARG A 150 -14.79 0.46 -0.41
N GLN A 151 -14.27 1.50 0.26
CA GLN A 151 -14.04 2.82 -0.34
C GLN A 151 -13.17 2.75 -1.60
N VAL A 152 -12.09 1.95 -1.57
CA VAL A 152 -11.22 1.74 -2.74
C VAL A 152 -11.97 1.03 -3.87
N THR A 153 -12.81 0.04 -3.55
CA THR A 153 -13.60 -0.70 -4.54
C THR A 153 -14.66 0.20 -5.18
N ASP A 154 -15.40 0.96 -4.37
CA ASP A 154 -16.44 1.87 -4.82
C ASP A 154 -15.83 3.04 -5.60
N GLY A 155 -14.73 3.61 -5.11
CA GLY A 155 -13.96 4.64 -5.78
C GLY A 155 -13.46 4.19 -7.15
N PHE A 156 -12.96 2.96 -7.26
CA PHE A 156 -12.54 2.39 -8.55
C PHE A 156 -13.70 2.23 -9.54
N SER A 157 -14.88 1.82 -9.07
CA SER A 157 -16.09 1.76 -9.89
C SER A 157 -16.53 3.15 -10.36
N ARG A 158 -16.49 4.16 -9.49
CA ARG A 158 -16.77 5.56 -9.85
C ARG A 158 -15.76 6.10 -10.87
N ALA A 159 -14.47 5.83 -10.69
CA ALA A 159 -13.43 6.24 -11.65
C ALA A 159 -13.66 5.61 -13.04
N LYS A 160 -14.11 4.35 -13.09
CA LYS A 160 -14.54 3.70 -14.34
C LYS A 160 -15.76 4.38 -14.97
N GLN A 161 -16.74 4.81 -14.18
CA GLN A 161 -17.90 5.55 -14.68
C GLN A 161 -17.50 6.92 -15.24
N VAL A 162 -16.63 7.66 -14.55
CA VAL A 162 -16.09 8.95 -15.04
C VAL A 162 -15.33 8.74 -16.36
N ARG A 163 -14.53 7.68 -16.46
CA ARG A 163 -13.88 7.29 -17.72
C ARG A 163 -14.90 6.98 -18.82
N ALA A 164 -15.96 6.23 -18.52
CA ALA A 164 -17.00 5.91 -19.50
C ALA A 164 -17.74 7.18 -19.97
N ALA A 165 -18.01 8.14 -19.08
CA ALA A 165 -18.65 9.41 -19.42
C ALA A 165 -17.80 10.29 -20.36
N SER A 166 -16.49 10.02 -20.49
CA SER A 166 -15.63 10.73 -21.44
C SER A 166 -15.82 10.29 -22.91
N THR A 167 -16.54 9.19 -23.17
CA THR A 167 -16.78 8.74 -24.55
C THR A 167 -17.82 9.62 -25.23
N GLY A 168 -17.47 10.22 -26.38
CA GLY A 168 -18.39 11.01 -27.19
C GLY A 168 -18.30 12.53 -27.01
N LEU A 169 -17.34 13.02 -26.21
CA LEU A 169 -17.10 14.46 -26.05
C LEU A 169 -16.19 15.01 -27.16
N GLU A 170 -16.41 16.28 -27.52
CA GLU A 170 -15.54 17.06 -28.42
C GLU A 170 -14.20 17.42 -27.77
N ASP A 171 -13.20 17.81 -28.56
CA ASP A 171 -11.79 17.85 -28.16
C ASP A 171 -11.49 18.58 -26.83
N ARG A 172 -12.03 19.80 -26.63
CA ARG A 172 -11.80 20.56 -25.37
C ARG A 172 -12.53 19.95 -24.17
N ALA A 173 -13.76 19.48 -24.37
CA ALA A 173 -14.54 18.81 -23.33
C ALA A 173 -13.94 17.44 -22.97
N LEU A 174 -13.41 16.73 -23.97
CA LEU A 174 -12.71 15.46 -23.84
C LEU A 174 -11.44 15.62 -23.01
N ALA A 175 -10.58 16.59 -23.32
CA ALA A 175 -9.36 16.84 -22.54
C ALA A 175 -9.69 17.10 -21.06
N LYS A 176 -10.71 17.93 -20.79
CA LYS A 176 -11.19 18.20 -19.42
C LYS A 176 -11.70 16.92 -18.73
N ALA A 177 -12.48 16.09 -19.42
CA ALA A 177 -13.01 14.84 -18.90
C ALA A 177 -11.90 13.80 -18.64
N LEU A 178 -10.89 13.71 -19.51
CA LEU A 178 -9.73 12.83 -19.33
C LEU A 178 -8.92 13.22 -18.09
N ARG A 179 -8.61 14.51 -17.91
CA ARG A 179 -7.94 15.01 -16.69
C ARG A 179 -8.74 14.69 -15.42
N ALA A 180 -10.06 14.88 -15.45
CA ALA A 180 -10.94 14.52 -14.34
C ALA A 180 -10.92 13.01 -14.04
N ALA A 181 -10.89 12.16 -15.07
CA ALA A 181 -10.77 10.72 -14.93
C ALA A 181 -9.42 10.30 -14.33
N ILE A 182 -8.31 10.91 -14.78
CA ILE A 182 -6.97 10.67 -14.22
C ILE A 182 -6.95 11.03 -12.74
N ALA A 183 -7.41 12.23 -12.36
CA ALA A 183 -7.48 12.68 -10.97
C ALA A 183 -8.35 11.73 -10.10
N ALA A 184 -9.44 11.20 -10.66
CA ALA A 184 -10.26 10.19 -9.97
C ALA A 184 -9.48 8.89 -9.71
N TYR A 185 -8.72 8.39 -10.69
CA TYR A 185 -7.85 7.23 -10.51
C TYR A 185 -6.72 7.48 -9.52
N GLU A 186 -6.07 8.65 -9.54
CA GLU A 186 -5.04 9.03 -8.58
C GLU A 186 -5.57 9.04 -7.14
N LYS A 187 -6.76 9.61 -6.92
CA LYS A 187 -7.42 9.58 -5.61
C LYS A 187 -7.65 8.15 -5.13
N VAL A 188 -8.11 7.25 -6.00
CA VAL A 188 -8.27 5.83 -5.67
C VAL A 188 -6.92 5.15 -5.41
N SER A 189 -5.87 5.52 -6.14
CA SER A 189 -4.49 5.04 -5.91
C SER A 189 -4.02 5.37 -4.50
N GLN A 190 -4.19 6.62 -4.06
CA GLN A 190 -3.84 7.07 -2.70
C GLN A 190 -4.65 6.31 -1.64
N GLN A 191 -5.96 6.14 -1.85
CA GLN A 191 -6.82 5.35 -0.95
C GLN A 191 -6.39 3.88 -0.89
N ALA A 192 -5.96 3.30 -2.03
CA ALA A 192 -5.47 1.93 -2.09
C ALA A 192 -4.16 1.78 -1.32
N ASP A 193 -3.25 2.75 -1.40
CA ASP A 193 -2.02 2.75 -0.61
C ASP A 193 -2.29 2.82 0.89
N GLN A 194 -3.23 3.68 1.32
CA GLN A 194 -3.70 3.75 2.72
C GLN A 194 -4.32 2.42 3.17
N ALA A 195 -5.14 1.79 2.32
CA ALA A 195 -5.73 0.49 2.61
C ALA A 195 -4.66 -0.60 2.77
N LEU A 196 -3.67 -0.64 1.89
CA LEU A 196 -2.55 -1.60 1.96
C LEU A 196 -1.72 -1.41 3.23
N GLN A 197 -1.44 -0.17 3.61
CA GLN A 197 -0.74 0.14 4.86
C GLN A 197 -1.55 -0.32 6.09
N GLN A 198 -2.87 -0.06 6.10
CA GLN A 198 -3.73 -0.51 7.20
C GLN A 198 -3.82 -2.05 7.27
N ILE A 199 -3.94 -2.73 6.13
CA ILE A 199 -3.93 -4.19 6.04
C ILE A 199 -2.62 -4.76 6.62
N ALA A 200 -1.48 -4.15 6.28
CA ALA A 200 -0.17 -4.57 6.81
C ALA A 200 -0.06 -4.32 8.32
N ALA A 201 -0.52 -3.16 8.80
CA ALA A 201 -0.55 -2.84 10.23
C ALA A 201 -1.42 -3.83 11.03
N ASP A 202 -2.63 -4.12 10.54
CA ASP A 202 -3.55 -5.06 11.17
C ASP A 202 -2.98 -6.48 11.22
N ARG A 203 -2.29 -6.90 10.14
CA ARG A 203 -1.57 -8.19 10.08
C ARG A 203 -0.47 -8.26 11.12
N ASN A 204 0.41 -7.27 11.15
CA ASN A 204 1.57 -7.25 12.05
C ASN A 204 1.12 -7.21 13.52
N GLN A 205 0.08 -6.42 13.81
CA GLN A 205 -0.48 -6.36 15.15
C GLN A 205 -1.08 -7.73 15.55
N TYR A 206 -1.81 -8.39 14.66
CA TYR A 206 -2.37 -9.71 14.93
C TYR A 206 -1.30 -10.78 15.17
N GLU A 207 -0.26 -10.84 14.32
CA GLU A 207 0.83 -11.79 14.51
C GLU A 207 1.62 -11.50 15.79
N SER A 208 1.81 -10.23 16.17
CA SER A 208 2.42 -9.87 17.46
C SER A 208 1.63 -10.43 18.65
N TYR A 209 0.30 -10.27 18.66
CA TYR A 209 -0.54 -10.87 19.71
C TYR A 209 -0.45 -12.40 19.72
N ARG A 210 -0.42 -13.02 18.55
CA ARG A 210 -0.34 -14.47 18.42
C ARG A 210 1.00 -15.01 18.93
N THR A 211 2.11 -14.38 18.56
CA THR A 211 3.45 -14.73 19.04
C THR A 211 3.55 -14.54 20.55
N ALA A 212 3.13 -13.39 21.09
CA ALA A 212 3.15 -13.15 22.53
C ALA A 212 2.31 -14.17 23.32
N ALA A 213 1.13 -14.56 22.82
CA ALA A 213 0.31 -15.59 23.45
C ALA A 213 0.98 -16.97 23.40
N ARG A 214 1.63 -17.34 22.29
CA ARG A 214 2.38 -18.60 22.17
C ARG A 214 3.58 -18.66 23.12
N GLU A 215 4.34 -17.58 23.17
CA GLU A 215 5.50 -17.46 24.07
C GLU A 215 5.07 -17.58 25.53
N ALA A 216 3.99 -16.90 25.94
CA ALA A 216 3.46 -17.02 27.29
C ALA A 216 3.05 -18.46 27.63
N VAL A 217 2.37 -19.17 26.72
CA VAL A 217 2.01 -20.59 26.92
C VAL A 217 3.26 -21.46 27.05
N ARG A 218 4.28 -21.26 26.20
CA ARG A 218 5.54 -21.99 26.27
C ARG A 218 6.30 -21.72 27.57
N MET A 219 6.32 -20.47 28.02
CA MET A 219 6.95 -20.08 29.30
C MET A 219 6.23 -20.73 30.49
N ALA A 220 4.90 -20.73 30.48
CA ALA A 220 4.08 -21.39 31.49
C ALA A 220 4.34 -22.91 31.52
N GLN A 221 4.38 -23.57 30.37
CA GLN A 221 4.74 -24.99 30.26
C GLN A 221 6.14 -25.28 30.85
N THR A 222 7.12 -24.45 30.52
CA THR A 222 8.49 -24.59 31.03
C THR A 222 8.55 -24.38 32.55
N ALA A 223 7.78 -23.42 33.09
CA ALA A 223 7.67 -23.21 34.53
C ALA A 223 6.98 -24.39 35.22
N ILE A 224 5.90 -24.93 34.66
CA ILE A 224 5.21 -26.12 35.18
C ILE A 224 6.17 -27.31 35.23
N GLN A 225 6.94 -27.59 34.17
CA GLN A 225 7.92 -28.68 34.16
C GLN A 225 9.01 -28.52 35.25
N ARG A 226 9.49 -27.30 35.48
CA ARG A 226 10.44 -27.01 36.57
C ARG A 226 9.83 -27.23 37.94
N ALA A 227 8.61 -26.75 38.15
CA ALA A 227 7.84 -26.96 39.37
C ALA A 227 7.57 -28.45 39.61
N GLU A 228 7.21 -29.23 38.58
CA GLU A 228 7.02 -30.69 38.68
C GLU A 228 8.28 -31.40 39.19
N ARG A 229 9.45 -31.06 38.64
CA ARG A 229 10.73 -31.64 39.10
C ARG A 229 10.99 -31.31 40.56
N ALA A 230 10.78 -30.07 40.98
CA ALA A 230 11.00 -29.64 42.35
C ALA A 230 10.00 -30.29 43.34
N VAL A 231 8.72 -30.38 42.97
CA VAL A 231 7.66 -30.96 43.83
C VAL A 231 7.81 -32.48 43.95
N ARG A 232 8.35 -33.16 42.93
CA ARG A 232 8.64 -34.61 42.97
C ARG A 232 9.88 -34.97 43.77
N ASP A 233 10.70 -34.00 44.15
CA ASP A 233 11.86 -34.25 45.00
C ASP A 233 11.40 -34.84 46.35
N ARG A 234 12.05 -35.93 46.79
CA ARG A 234 11.72 -36.63 48.03
C ARG A 234 11.73 -35.70 49.24
N ASP A 235 12.61 -34.69 49.22
CA ASP A 235 12.81 -33.77 50.33
C ASP A 235 11.74 -32.65 50.38
N ALA A 236 10.99 -32.47 49.29
CA ALA A 236 9.92 -31.49 49.20
C ALA A 236 8.65 -31.90 49.97
N ARG A 237 8.46 -33.20 50.26
CA ARG A 237 7.29 -33.74 51.01
C ARG A 237 5.94 -33.13 50.57
N ALA A 238 5.66 -33.18 49.26
CA ALA A 238 4.43 -32.63 48.68
C ALA A 238 4.25 -31.09 48.75
N ALA A 239 5.23 -30.33 49.25
CA ALA A 239 5.17 -28.87 49.25
C ALA A 239 5.00 -28.33 47.82
N GLY A 240 4.00 -27.49 47.61
CA GLY A 240 3.69 -26.90 46.30
C GLY A 240 2.77 -27.74 45.39
N GLN A 241 2.33 -28.94 45.78
CA GLN A 241 1.45 -29.78 44.95
C GLN A 241 0.15 -29.08 44.54
N HIS A 242 -0.53 -28.40 45.46
CA HIS A 242 -1.77 -27.70 45.15
C HIS A 242 -1.57 -26.51 44.20
N ALA A 243 -0.48 -25.74 44.37
CA ALA A 243 -0.14 -24.66 43.46
C ALA A 243 0.24 -25.20 42.06
N LEU A 244 0.93 -26.33 42.00
CA LEU A 244 1.24 -27.01 40.74
C LEU A 244 -0.04 -27.50 40.04
N GLN A 245 -1.00 -28.05 40.77
CA GLN A 245 -2.27 -28.48 40.18
C GLN A 245 -3.04 -27.28 39.62
N ARG A 246 -3.11 -26.15 40.35
CA ARG A 246 -3.69 -24.91 39.85
C ARG A 246 -3.01 -24.39 38.60
N ALA A 247 -1.67 -24.47 38.53
CA ALA A 247 -0.93 -24.09 37.33
C ALA A 247 -1.31 -24.93 36.11
N LYS A 248 -1.46 -26.25 36.28
CA LYS A 248 -1.88 -27.16 35.20
C LYS A 248 -3.31 -26.89 34.73
N THR A 249 -4.24 -26.69 35.66
CA THR A 249 -5.64 -26.39 35.32
C THR A 249 -5.79 -25.02 34.65
N ALA A 250 -4.93 -24.06 35.00
CA ALA A 250 -4.94 -22.72 34.42
C ALA A 250 -4.24 -22.65 33.05
N LEU A 251 -3.43 -23.65 32.67
CA LEU A 251 -2.68 -23.64 31.42
C LEU A 251 -3.64 -23.79 30.24
N PRO A 252 -3.76 -22.78 29.36
CA PRO A 252 -4.67 -22.88 28.24
C PRO A 252 -4.06 -23.70 27.10
N MET A 253 -4.93 -24.41 26.35
CA MET A 253 -4.53 -25.01 25.08
C MET A 253 -4.49 -23.94 23.98
N PHE A 254 -3.38 -23.90 23.24
CA PHE A 254 -3.27 -22.95 22.13
C PHE A 254 -4.17 -23.40 20.97
N PRO A 255 -5.09 -22.55 20.49
CA PRO A 255 -6.04 -22.95 19.45
C PRO A 255 -5.34 -23.19 18.11
N THR A 256 -5.78 -24.21 17.38
CA THR A 256 -5.32 -24.53 16.02
C THR A 256 -5.88 -23.56 14.97
N ARG A 257 -7.09 -23.05 15.21
CA ARG A 257 -7.77 -22.06 14.35
C ARG A 257 -7.45 -20.63 14.76
N ALA A 258 -7.58 -19.70 13.81
CA ALA A 258 -7.44 -18.27 14.09
C ALA A 258 -8.53 -17.80 15.07
N VAL A 259 -8.11 -17.10 16.12
CA VAL A 259 -8.96 -16.59 17.21
C VAL A 259 -8.82 -15.09 17.33
N SER A 260 -9.84 -14.42 17.89
CA SER A 260 -9.88 -12.97 18.02
C SER A 260 -8.70 -12.40 18.83
N LYS A 261 -8.34 -11.14 18.58
CA LYS A 261 -7.31 -10.43 19.37
C LYS A 261 -7.60 -10.47 20.88
N GLN A 262 -8.88 -10.35 21.26
CA GLN A 262 -9.32 -10.46 22.65
C GLN A 262 -9.11 -11.87 23.22
N ALA A 263 -9.41 -12.91 22.45
CA ALA A 263 -9.15 -14.29 22.86
C ALA A 263 -7.64 -14.56 23.02
N LEU A 264 -6.79 -14.07 22.12
CA LEU A 264 -5.33 -14.16 22.25
C LEU A 264 -4.82 -13.44 23.51
N SER A 265 -5.37 -12.27 23.82
CA SER A 265 -5.02 -11.54 25.06
C SER A 265 -5.45 -12.30 26.32
N ARG A 266 -6.64 -12.93 26.32
CA ARG A 266 -7.11 -13.78 27.43
C ARG A 266 -6.24 -15.02 27.59
N LEU A 267 -5.92 -15.71 26.50
CA LEU A 267 -4.99 -16.86 26.49
C LEU A 267 -3.64 -16.48 27.09
N ARG A 268 -3.09 -15.32 26.70
CA ARG A 268 -1.85 -14.81 27.26
C ARG A 268 -1.96 -14.60 28.78
N LYS A 269 -3.01 -13.94 29.26
CA LYS A 269 -3.22 -13.70 30.70
C LYS A 269 -3.35 -15.01 31.49
N GLN A 270 -4.12 -15.96 30.98
CA GLN A 270 -4.27 -17.30 31.59
C GLN A 270 -2.92 -18.04 31.64
N ALA A 271 -2.12 -17.96 30.58
CA ALA A 271 -0.78 -18.54 30.58
C ALA A 271 0.16 -17.85 31.60
N GLU A 272 0.13 -16.52 31.71
CA GLU A 272 0.89 -15.77 32.71
C GLU A 272 0.47 -16.13 34.15
N GLU A 273 -0.83 -16.35 34.40
CA GLU A 273 -1.35 -16.83 35.68
C GLU A 273 -0.86 -18.26 35.99
N ALA A 274 -0.95 -19.17 35.02
CA ALA A 274 -0.42 -20.53 35.13
C ALA A 274 1.09 -20.52 35.45
N GLN A 275 1.86 -19.63 34.81
CA GLN A 275 3.27 -19.45 35.09
C GLN A 275 3.50 -19.00 36.54
N ARG A 276 2.75 -18.02 37.05
CA ARG A 276 2.87 -17.54 38.44
C ARG A 276 2.60 -18.64 39.46
N TYR A 277 1.55 -19.44 39.24
CA TYR A 277 1.25 -20.59 40.11
C TYR A 277 2.36 -21.64 40.08
N ALA A 278 2.94 -21.91 38.91
CA ALA A 278 4.06 -22.83 38.78
C ALA A 278 5.31 -22.32 39.52
N GLU A 279 5.66 -21.05 39.37
CA GLU A 279 6.78 -20.44 40.08
C GLU A 279 6.57 -20.45 41.60
N GLN A 280 5.34 -20.22 42.07
CA GLN A 280 4.99 -20.33 43.49
C GLN A 280 5.19 -21.77 43.99
N ALA A 281 4.72 -22.76 43.23
CA ALA A 281 4.91 -24.18 43.55
C ALA A 281 6.40 -24.55 43.64
N GLU A 282 7.20 -24.12 42.66
CA GLU A 282 8.65 -24.33 42.63
C GLU A 282 9.34 -23.70 43.86
N ARG A 283 8.97 -22.46 44.23
CA ARG A 283 9.52 -21.77 45.41
C ARG A 283 9.19 -22.51 46.70
N GLN A 284 7.93 -22.93 46.88
CA GLN A 284 7.49 -23.69 48.06
C GLN A 284 8.24 -25.02 48.18
N ALA A 285 8.35 -25.77 47.08
CA ALA A 285 9.09 -27.02 47.03
C ALA A 285 10.57 -26.81 47.39
N ARG A 286 11.23 -25.83 46.78
CA ARG A 286 12.65 -25.53 47.03
C ARG A 286 12.92 -25.06 48.46
N GLN A 287 12.04 -24.26 49.05
CA GLN A 287 12.17 -23.86 50.46
C GLN A 287 12.10 -25.09 51.37
N LYS A 288 11.18 -26.02 51.09
CA LYS A 288 11.07 -27.24 51.88
C LYS A 288 12.27 -28.16 51.71
N ILE A 289 12.75 -28.36 50.48
CA ILE A 289 13.97 -29.14 50.18
C ILE A 289 15.14 -28.57 50.99
N ARG A 290 15.38 -27.26 50.93
CA ARG A 290 16.48 -26.60 51.65
C ARG A 290 16.34 -26.77 53.17
N ALA A 291 15.13 -26.64 53.72
CA ALA A 291 14.89 -26.86 55.14
C ALA A 291 15.19 -28.31 55.56
N THR A 292 14.70 -29.29 54.79
CA THR A 292 14.93 -30.73 55.05
C THR A 292 16.42 -31.11 54.89
N GLN A 293 17.14 -30.50 53.93
CA GLN A 293 18.59 -30.67 53.77
C GLN A 293 19.35 -30.08 54.95
N ALA A 294 19.03 -28.84 55.35
CA ALA A 294 19.66 -28.20 56.50
C ALA A 294 19.40 -28.95 57.82
N GLU A 295 18.22 -29.53 57.98
CA GLU A 295 17.89 -30.38 59.13
C GLU A 295 18.73 -31.67 59.14
N ARG A 296 18.86 -32.35 57.99
CA ARG A 296 19.74 -33.52 57.86
C ARG A 296 21.20 -33.18 58.13
N ASP A 297 21.68 -32.04 57.66
CA ASP A 297 23.05 -31.60 57.93
C ASP A 297 23.27 -31.28 59.42
N ARG A 298 22.28 -30.67 60.08
CA ARG A 298 22.30 -30.47 61.54
C ARG A 298 22.33 -31.82 62.28
N GLN A 299 21.53 -32.80 61.86
CA GLN A 299 21.53 -34.14 62.43
C GLN A 299 22.90 -34.84 62.22
N ARG A 300 23.48 -34.75 61.02
CA ARG A 300 24.82 -35.26 60.72
C ARG A 300 25.89 -34.63 61.60
N ARG A 301 25.85 -33.31 61.78
CA ARG A 301 26.77 -32.59 62.68
C ARG A 301 26.60 -32.99 64.14
N ARG A 302 25.36 -33.18 64.61
CA ARG A 302 25.09 -33.69 65.98
C ARG A 302 25.63 -35.10 66.17
N ALA A 303 25.39 -36.00 65.21
CA ALA A 303 25.90 -37.37 65.25
C ALA A 303 27.44 -37.42 65.22
N GLN A 304 28.09 -36.53 64.45
CA GLN A 304 29.56 -36.40 64.45
C GLN A 304 30.10 -35.89 65.78
N ARG A 305 29.42 -34.95 66.44
CA ARG A 305 29.80 -34.47 67.79
C ARG A 305 29.60 -35.51 68.89
N GLN A 306 28.67 -36.45 68.70
CA GLN A 306 28.40 -37.54 69.64
C GLN A 306 29.24 -38.80 69.39
N ARG A 307 30.08 -38.83 68.35
CA ARG A 307 31.07 -39.90 68.20
C ARG A 307 32.18 -39.69 69.24
N PRO A 308 32.42 -40.66 70.15
CA PRO A 308 33.53 -40.56 71.09
C PRO A 308 34.83 -40.51 70.30
N THR A 309 35.69 -39.53 70.63
CA THR A 309 37.07 -39.49 70.18
C THR A 309 37.80 -40.70 70.77
N VAL A 310 37.85 -41.80 70.02
CA VAL A 310 38.84 -42.85 70.26
C VAL A 310 40.16 -42.30 69.74
N SER A 311 40.93 -41.70 70.65
CA SER A 311 42.32 -41.33 70.39
C SER A 311 43.13 -42.58 70.04
N PRO A 312 43.78 -42.67 68.87
CA PRO A 312 44.84 -43.65 68.70
C PRO A 312 46.07 -43.08 69.41
N LYS A 313 46.42 -43.66 70.57
CA LYS A 313 47.77 -43.61 71.12
C LYS A 313 48.74 -43.98 69.99
N ARG A 314 49.67 -43.09 69.64
CA ARG A 314 50.87 -43.46 68.86
C ARG A 314 52.12 -43.06 69.66
N PRO A 315 53.07 -43.98 69.85
CA PRO A 315 54.34 -43.68 70.51
C PRO A 315 55.27 -42.94 69.54
N GLY A 316 56.13 -42.08 70.10
CA GLY A 316 57.05 -41.24 69.34
C GLY A 316 58.23 -41.99 68.74
N VAL A 317 58.72 -41.49 67.61
CA VAL A 317 60.09 -41.68 67.13
C VAL A 317 60.56 -40.36 66.50
N LYS A 318 61.66 -39.82 67.02
CA LYS A 318 62.46 -38.74 66.43
C LYS A 318 63.27 -39.30 65.26
N VAL A 319 63.22 -38.69 64.08
CA VAL A 319 64.36 -38.70 63.13
C VAL A 319 64.39 -37.35 62.39
N SER A 320 65.54 -36.69 62.51
CA SER A 320 65.93 -35.50 61.78
C SER A 320 66.36 -35.85 60.35
N SER A 321 65.90 -35.10 59.34
CA SER A 321 66.52 -35.07 58.00
C SER A 321 66.38 -33.70 57.37
N LYS A 322 67.52 -33.18 56.88
CA LYS A 322 67.80 -31.86 56.31
C LYS A 322 67.29 -31.66 54.86
N ARG A 323 66.90 -30.41 54.57
CA ARG A 323 67.04 -29.60 53.31
C ARG A 323 66.31 -30.03 52.02
N PRO A 324 66.15 -29.14 50.99
CA PRO A 324 66.50 -27.70 50.92
C PRO A 324 65.35 -26.76 50.50
N SER A 325 65.68 -25.47 50.59
CA SER A 325 64.97 -24.29 50.10
C SER A 325 64.89 -24.24 48.57
N SER A 326 63.71 -23.92 48.01
CA SER A 326 63.59 -23.28 46.70
C SER A 326 62.29 -22.46 46.64
N GLY A 327 62.39 -21.29 46.01
CA GLY A 327 61.46 -20.18 46.13
C GLY A 327 60.07 -20.40 45.52
N GLY A 328 59.13 -19.62 46.03
CA GLY A 328 57.79 -19.50 45.49
C GLY A 328 57.26 -18.11 45.83
N GLU A 329 57.36 -17.21 44.85
CA GLU A 329 57.08 -15.79 44.90
C GLU A 329 55.71 -15.44 45.48
N SER A 330 55.72 -14.42 46.32
CA SER A 330 54.57 -13.63 46.73
C SER A 330 53.84 -13.05 45.50
N ARG A 331 52.66 -13.61 45.16
CA ARG A 331 51.69 -12.94 44.28
C ARG A 331 50.45 -12.54 45.08
N GLN A 332 50.39 -11.24 45.36
CA GLN A 332 49.18 -10.52 45.76
C GLN A 332 48.03 -10.80 44.79
N PRO A 333 46.79 -11.00 45.24
CA PRO A 333 45.63 -10.79 44.39
C PRO A 333 45.30 -9.30 44.40
N SER A 334 45.58 -8.64 43.28
CA SER A 334 45.13 -7.29 42.98
C SER A 334 43.60 -7.25 42.85
N SER A 335 42.95 -6.63 43.83
CA SER A 335 41.57 -6.18 43.75
C SER A 335 41.52 -4.82 43.03
N ARG A 336 41.45 -4.79 41.69
CA ARG A 336 40.94 -3.63 40.94
C ARG A 336 40.62 -3.99 39.49
N GLY A 337 39.39 -4.41 39.26
CA GLY A 337 38.80 -4.61 37.94
C GLY A 337 37.36 -4.11 37.95
N GLU A 338 37.19 -2.81 38.22
CA GLU A 338 35.91 -2.14 38.04
C GLU A 338 35.51 -2.23 36.58
N SER A 339 34.49 -3.03 36.34
CA SER A 339 33.76 -3.14 35.08
C SER A 339 33.26 -1.76 34.68
N ARG A 340 33.80 -1.25 33.57
CA ARG A 340 33.23 -0.12 32.82
C ARG A 340 31.78 -0.45 32.47
N ARG A 341 30.84 0.20 33.16
CA ARG A 341 29.45 0.37 32.73
C ARG A 341 29.43 1.08 31.37
N PRO A 342 28.64 0.64 30.38
CA PRO A 342 28.12 1.55 29.37
C PRO A 342 26.96 2.33 30.01
N SER A 343 27.13 3.64 30.18
CA SER A 343 26.03 4.54 30.51
C SER A 343 25.18 4.78 29.26
N SER A 344 24.01 4.16 29.22
CA SER A 344 22.88 4.57 28.39
C SER A 344 22.14 5.72 29.08
N ARG A 345 22.37 6.96 28.63
CA ARG A 345 21.66 8.17 29.06
C ARG A 345 21.93 9.27 28.02
N GLY A 346 20.98 9.87 27.31
CA GLY A 346 19.56 9.64 27.16
C GLY A 346 19.09 10.37 25.89
N GLU A 347 18.24 9.71 25.12
CA GLU A 347 17.46 10.36 24.07
C GLU A 347 16.38 11.23 24.74
N SER A 348 16.60 12.54 24.71
CA SER A 348 15.56 13.51 25.00
C SER A 348 14.77 13.83 23.75
N ARG A 349 13.52 13.33 23.76
CA ARG A 349 12.29 14.04 23.36
C ARG A 349 12.19 14.58 21.92
N ARG A 350 11.39 13.87 21.15
CA ARG A 350 10.42 14.45 20.20
C ARG A 350 9.38 15.33 20.93
N ARG A 351 9.15 16.53 20.39
CA ARG A 351 7.84 17.23 20.30
C ARG A 351 7.91 18.08 19.02
N SER A 352 7.31 17.66 17.91
CA SER A 352 5.90 17.86 17.49
C SER A 352 5.56 19.30 17.07
N SER A 353 5.40 19.47 15.74
CA SER A 353 4.28 20.10 15.02
C SER A 353 3.77 21.52 15.37
N ARG A 354 3.86 22.42 14.38
CA ARG A 354 2.85 23.40 13.86
C ARG A 354 3.68 24.45 13.08
N GLY A 355 3.41 24.78 11.82
CA GLY A 355 2.14 25.16 11.21
C GLY A 355 2.37 26.49 10.47
N SER A 356 2.08 26.50 9.17
CA SER A 356 1.45 27.56 8.37
C SER A 356 1.84 29.05 8.49
N SER A 357 2.13 29.61 7.31
CA SER A 357 1.51 30.82 6.72
C SER A 357 1.81 32.22 7.28
N ARG A 358 2.58 33.01 6.51
CA ARG A 358 2.21 34.30 5.87
C ARG A 358 3.47 35.14 5.66
N ARG A 359 3.85 35.35 4.40
CA ARG A 359 4.59 36.53 3.99
C ARG A 359 3.79 37.27 2.92
N ARG A 360 3.97 38.59 3.00
CA ARG A 360 3.21 39.72 2.47
C ARG A 360 3.01 39.68 0.97
#